data_AF-A0A0G0SES8-F1
#
_entry.id   AF-A0A0G0SES8-F1
#
_cell.length_a   1.000
_cell.length_b   1.000
_cell.length_c   1.000
_cell.angle_alpha   90.00
_cell.angle_beta   90.00
_cell.angle_gamma   90.00
#
_symmetry.space_group_name_H-M   'P 1'
#
loop_
_entity.id
_entity.type
_entity.pdbx_description
1 polymer ?
#
loop_
_entity_poly.entity_id
_entity_poly.type
_entity_poly.pdbx_seq_one_letter_code
_entity_poly.pdbx_strand_id
1 'polypeptide(L)'
;DLARFMGKQSDNTAYGIIKRILGDAKINKEISDLGMTNTSLSDHSTSPYDTGIFFEKLYKNQIVKEKYKNEILDYLTDTIYENWLVAGIPEEIRVAHKYGRELHVVNDAGVVFTKEPFILVIMTKGVVEREADEFFPKLTKVIYDGETSK
;
A
#
# COMPACT_ATOMS: atom_id res chain seq x y z
N ASP A 1 13.19 -12.99 3.39
CA ASP A 1 12.92 -13.21 1.95
C ASP A 1 11.45 -13.18 1.53
N LEU A 2 10.56 -14.03 2.06
CA LEU A 2 9.16 -14.07 1.60
C LEU A 2 8.43 -12.72 1.70
N ALA A 3 8.52 -12.03 2.83
CA ALA A 3 7.91 -10.69 3.00
C ALA A 3 8.50 -9.65 2.03
N ARG A 4 9.80 -9.75 1.72
CA ARG A 4 10.46 -8.89 0.72
C ARG A 4 9.90 -9.13 -0.67
N PHE A 5 9.66 -10.38 -1.07
CA PHE A 5 9.06 -10.71 -2.37
C PHE A 5 7.60 -10.21 -2.46
N MET A 6 6.82 -10.33 -1.38
CA MET A 6 5.47 -9.76 -1.34
C MET A 6 5.48 -8.23 -1.51
N GLY A 7 6.40 -7.54 -0.84
CA GLY A 7 6.52 -6.08 -0.96
C GLY A 7 7.02 -5.65 -2.33
N LYS A 8 8.22 -6.07 -2.71
CA LYS A 8 8.93 -5.60 -3.92
C LYS A 8 8.31 -6.07 -5.22
N GLN A 9 7.69 -7.26 -5.24
CA GLN A 9 7.28 -7.95 -6.47
C GLN A 9 5.83 -8.42 -6.47
N SER A 10 5.07 -8.16 -5.39
CA SER A 10 3.69 -8.66 -5.25
C SER A 10 3.57 -10.18 -5.46
N ASP A 11 4.58 -10.94 -5.02
CA ASP A 11 4.69 -12.38 -5.28
C ASP A 11 3.58 -13.19 -4.58
N ASN A 12 2.67 -13.75 -5.36
CA ASN A 12 1.55 -14.56 -4.89
C ASN A 12 1.98 -15.92 -4.30
N THR A 13 3.12 -16.47 -4.72
CA THR A 13 3.68 -17.69 -4.12
C THR A 13 4.17 -17.41 -2.71
N ALA A 14 4.91 -16.31 -2.53
CA ALA A 14 5.39 -15.89 -1.21
C ALA A 14 4.21 -15.57 -0.26
N TYR A 15 3.19 -14.87 -0.77
CA TYR A 15 1.93 -14.64 -0.05
C TYR A 15 1.27 -15.97 0.36
N GLY A 16 1.11 -16.92 -0.57
CA GLY A 16 0.50 -18.22 -0.28
C GLY A 16 1.25 -19.01 0.79
N ILE A 17 2.59 -18.99 0.78
CA ILE A 17 3.41 -19.64 1.81
C ILE A 17 3.21 -18.96 3.17
N ILE A 18 3.28 -17.63 3.22
CA ILE A 18 3.08 -16.87 4.47
C ILE A 18 1.68 -17.10 5.04
N LYS A 19 0.64 -17.02 4.19
CA LYS A 19 -0.75 -17.29 4.59
C LYS A 19 -0.90 -18.69 5.18
N ARG A 20 -0.27 -19.71 4.58
CA ARG A 20 -0.29 -21.09 5.10
C ARG A 20 0.42 -21.22 6.45
N ILE A 21 1.52 -20.48 6.67
CA ILE A 21 2.27 -20.51 7.94
C ILE A 21 1.48 -19.81 9.06
N LEU A 22 0.89 -18.65 8.78
CA LEU A 22 0.18 -17.85 9.77
C LEU A 22 -1.23 -18.39 10.06
N GLY A 23 -1.94 -18.81 9.02
CA GLY A 23 -3.34 -19.20 9.05
C GLY A 23 -4.30 -18.00 9.10
N ASP A 24 -5.47 -18.19 8.49
CA ASP A 24 -6.48 -17.13 8.28
C ASP A 24 -6.98 -16.54 9.60
N ALA A 25 -7.08 -17.36 10.65
CA ALA A 25 -7.52 -16.90 11.97
C ALA A 25 -6.60 -15.82 12.56
N LYS A 26 -5.27 -15.98 12.42
CA LYS A 26 -4.31 -14.98 12.92
C LYS A 26 -4.35 -13.72 12.08
N ILE A 27 -4.40 -13.86 10.75
CA ILE A 27 -4.46 -12.72 9.84
C ILE A 27 -5.72 -11.89 10.08
N ASN A 28 -6.89 -12.54 10.18
CA ASN A 28 -8.15 -11.85 10.47
C ASN A 28 -8.16 -11.21 11.86
N LYS A 29 -7.52 -11.82 12.85
CA LYS A 29 -7.36 -11.20 14.17
C LYS A 29 -6.56 -9.90 14.07
N GLU A 30 -5.43 -9.90 13.36
CA GLU A 30 -4.62 -8.69 13.18
C GLU A 30 -5.39 -7.61 12.40
N ILE A 31 -6.12 -7.97 11.34
CA ILE A 31 -7.01 -7.04 10.61
C ILE A 31 -8.01 -6.38 11.57
N SER A 32 -8.66 -7.17 12.42
CA SER A 32 -9.62 -6.67 13.42
C SER A 32 -8.95 -5.81 14.50
N ASP A 33 -7.80 -6.22 15.04
CA ASP A 33 -7.07 -5.50 16.09
C ASP A 33 -6.57 -4.13 15.59
N LEU A 34 -6.24 -4.04 14.29
CA LEU A 34 -5.89 -2.77 13.63
C LEU A 34 -7.10 -1.86 13.42
N GLY A 35 -8.33 -2.36 13.57
CA GLY A 35 -9.57 -1.60 13.34
C GLY A 35 -9.96 -1.51 11.86
N MET A 36 -9.45 -2.41 11.02
CA MET A 36 -9.76 -2.47 9.58
C MET A 36 -11.08 -3.21 9.36
N THR A 37 -12.19 -2.59 9.75
CA THR A 37 -13.53 -3.22 9.82
C THR A 37 -14.18 -3.51 8.46
N ASN A 38 -13.67 -2.94 7.37
CA ASN A 38 -14.13 -3.16 5.99
C ASN A 38 -13.14 -4.00 5.17
N THR A 39 -12.20 -4.66 5.83
CA THR A 39 -11.20 -5.53 5.19
C THR A 39 -11.56 -6.99 5.41
N SER A 40 -11.73 -7.72 4.31
CA SER A 40 -12.10 -9.13 4.31
C SER A 40 -11.03 -9.94 3.57
N LEU A 41 -10.34 -10.82 4.31
CA LEU A 41 -9.36 -11.72 3.73
C LEU A 41 -10.01 -12.74 2.79
N SER A 42 -11.23 -13.20 3.08
CA SER A 42 -11.94 -14.19 2.24
C SER A 42 -12.45 -13.58 0.95
N ASP A 43 -12.95 -12.34 1.01
CA ASP A 43 -13.55 -11.66 -0.14
C ASP A 43 -12.51 -10.89 -0.95
N HIS A 44 -11.25 -10.88 -0.51
CA HIS A 44 -10.16 -10.10 -1.09
C HIS A 44 -10.53 -8.63 -1.27
N SER A 45 -11.17 -8.05 -0.24
CA SER A 45 -11.68 -6.68 -0.28
C SER A 45 -11.17 -5.84 0.90
N THR A 46 -11.08 -4.53 0.69
CA THR A 46 -10.72 -3.53 1.69
C THR A 46 -11.34 -2.17 1.32
N SER A 47 -11.13 -1.16 2.15
CA SER A 47 -11.53 0.23 1.89
C SER A 47 -10.31 1.15 1.86
N PRO A 48 -10.42 2.33 1.22
CA PRO A 48 -9.36 3.33 1.29
C PRO A 48 -9.04 3.75 2.73
N TYR A 49 -10.06 3.82 3.59
CA TYR A 49 -9.93 4.20 4.99
C TYR A 49 -9.16 3.16 5.80
N ASP A 50 -9.51 1.88 5.67
CA ASP A 50 -8.83 0.76 6.34
C ASP A 50 -7.36 0.65 5.91
N THR A 51 -7.11 0.78 4.61
CA THR A 51 -5.75 0.78 4.06
C THR A 51 -4.95 1.97 4.60
N GLY A 52 -5.59 3.14 4.73
CA GLY A 52 -5.01 4.31 5.38
C GLY A 52 -4.66 4.07 6.85
N ILE A 53 -5.54 3.44 7.61
CA ILE A 53 -5.29 3.04 9.01
C ILE A 53 -4.06 2.14 9.11
N PHE A 54 -3.93 1.16 8.22
CA PHE A 54 -2.77 0.26 8.21
C PHE A 54 -1.46 1.04 8.05
N PHE A 55 -1.36 1.88 7.01
CA PHE A 55 -0.16 2.68 6.77
C PHE A 55 0.11 3.69 7.88
N GLU A 56 -0.92 4.28 8.48
CA GLU A 56 -0.79 5.20 9.61
C GLU A 56 -0.19 4.53 10.83
N LYS A 57 -0.77 3.38 11.22
CA LYS A 57 -0.31 2.60 12.37
C LYS A 57 1.10 2.06 12.13
N LEU A 58 1.40 1.61 10.90
CA LEU A 58 2.75 1.17 10.53
C LEU A 58 3.75 2.32 10.69
N TYR A 59 3.48 3.48 10.07
CA TYR A 59 4.34 4.66 10.13
C TYR A 59 4.58 5.12 11.57
N LYS A 60 3.53 5.16 12.40
CA LYS A 60 3.57 5.53 13.83
C LYS A 60 4.18 4.47 14.74
N ASN A 61 4.73 3.38 14.20
CA ASN A 61 5.34 2.29 14.97
C ASN A 61 4.37 1.61 15.96
N GLN A 62 3.10 1.48 15.58
CA GLN A 62 2.02 0.92 16.42
C GLN A 62 1.68 -0.54 16.10
N ILE A 63 2.31 -1.14 15.08
CA ILE A 63 2.08 -2.53 14.66
C ILE A 63 3.24 -3.43 15.08
N VAL A 64 4.47 -2.98 14.83
CA VAL A 64 5.70 -3.73 15.08
C VAL A 64 6.76 -2.82 15.68
N LYS A 65 7.85 -3.40 16.18
CA LYS A 65 9.02 -2.62 16.66
C LYS A 65 9.66 -1.85 15.50
N GLU A 66 10.35 -0.76 15.83
CA GLU A 66 10.90 0.19 14.85
C GLU A 66 11.80 -0.45 13.80
N LYS A 67 12.66 -1.39 14.23
CA LYS A 67 13.50 -2.17 13.30
C LYS A 67 12.67 -2.85 12.21
N TYR A 68 11.58 -3.50 12.58
CA TYR A 68 10.72 -4.24 11.65
C TYR A 68 9.81 -3.32 10.85
N LYS A 69 9.39 -2.18 11.43
CA LYS A 69 8.69 -1.12 10.69
C LYS A 69 9.56 -0.64 9.53
N ASN A 70 10.82 -0.29 9.81
CA ASN A 70 11.74 0.21 8.78
C ASN A 70 11.99 -0.87 7.72
N GLU A 71 12.20 -2.11 8.13
CA GLU A 71 12.35 -3.24 7.19
C GLU A 71 11.12 -3.42 6.28
N ILE A 72 9.90 -3.35 6.82
CA ILE A 72 8.66 -3.42 6.02
C ILE A 72 8.58 -2.24 5.05
N LEU A 73 8.84 -1.02 5.51
CA LEU A 73 8.81 0.18 4.66
C LEU A 73 9.88 0.10 3.55
N ASP A 74 11.05 -0.48 3.81
CA ASP A 74 12.09 -0.69 2.79
C ASP A 74 11.68 -1.75 1.75
N TYR A 75 10.90 -2.75 2.15
CA TYR A 75 10.33 -3.73 1.23
C TYR A 75 9.21 -3.15 0.35
N LEU A 76 8.60 -2.03 0.77
CA LEU A 76 7.53 -1.32 0.06
C LEU A 76 8.02 -0.08 -0.70
N THR A 77 9.29 0.30 -0.58
CA THR A 77 9.94 1.35 -1.40
C THR A 77 10.64 0.70 -2.60
N ASP A 78 10.89 1.41 -3.70
CA ASP A 78 11.64 0.93 -4.89
C ASP A 78 11.23 -0.49 -5.33
N THR A 79 9.94 -0.68 -5.52
CA THR A 79 9.31 -1.91 -5.99
C THR A 79 9.41 -2.02 -7.52
N ILE A 80 8.87 -3.08 -8.11
CA ILE A 80 8.76 -3.19 -9.57
C ILE A 80 7.51 -2.48 -10.14
N TYR A 81 6.71 -1.80 -9.29
CA TYR A 81 5.41 -1.22 -9.62
C TYR A 81 5.36 0.31 -9.46
N GLU A 82 6.43 1.01 -9.87
CA GLU A 82 6.58 2.46 -9.65
C GLU A 82 5.77 3.35 -10.61
N ASN A 83 5.11 2.78 -11.62
CA ASN A 83 4.44 3.54 -12.70
C ASN A 83 3.10 4.20 -12.29
N TRP A 84 2.64 4.04 -11.04
CA TRP A 84 1.33 4.51 -10.58
C TRP A 84 1.44 5.63 -9.55
N LEU A 85 1.38 5.31 -8.26
CA LEU A 85 1.44 6.32 -7.20
C LEU A 85 2.78 7.06 -7.29
N VAL A 86 3.89 6.33 -7.37
CA VAL A 86 5.23 6.93 -7.34
C VAL A 86 5.52 7.80 -8.57
N ALA A 87 5.02 7.44 -9.74
CA ALA A 87 5.21 8.22 -10.97
C ALA A 87 4.67 9.66 -10.94
N GLY A 88 3.78 9.99 -9.99
CA GLY A 88 3.30 11.36 -9.77
C GLY A 88 4.09 12.15 -8.72
N ILE A 89 5.09 11.54 -8.09
CA ILE A 89 5.90 12.11 -6.99
C ILE A 89 7.32 12.42 -7.52
N PRO A 90 7.97 13.52 -7.09
CA PRO A 90 9.37 13.78 -7.45
C PRO A 90 10.30 12.64 -7.02
N GLU A 91 11.28 12.30 -7.85
CA GLU A 91 12.16 11.12 -7.68
C GLU A 91 12.98 11.17 -6.37
N GLU A 92 13.28 12.37 -5.86
CA GLU A 92 14.00 12.55 -4.60
C GLU A 92 13.16 12.25 -3.35
N ILE A 93 11.84 12.17 -3.49
CA ILE A 93 10.93 11.88 -2.39
C ILE A 93 10.72 10.38 -2.30
N ARG A 94 11.19 9.79 -1.20
CA ARG A 94 10.93 8.40 -0.90
C ARG A 94 9.42 8.16 -0.78
N VAL A 95 8.97 7.05 -1.37
CA VAL A 95 7.61 6.53 -1.20
C VAL A 95 7.68 5.06 -0.76
N ALA A 96 6.89 4.67 0.24
CA ALA A 96 6.69 3.26 0.59
C ALA A 96 5.24 2.89 0.32
N HIS A 97 4.98 2.05 -0.66
CA HIS A 97 3.64 1.79 -1.18
C HIS A 97 3.39 0.33 -1.51
N LYS A 98 2.12 -0.02 -1.70
CA LYS A 98 1.69 -1.32 -2.20
C LYS A 98 0.69 -1.15 -3.33
N TYR A 99 1.17 -1.44 -4.53
CA TYR A 99 0.35 -1.59 -5.73
C TYR A 99 -0.53 -2.86 -5.67
N GLY A 100 -1.74 -2.79 -6.25
CA GLY A 100 -2.63 -3.92 -6.45
C GLY A 100 -3.45 -3.78 -7.72
N ARG A 101 -3.60 -4.88 -8.45
CA ARG A 101 -4.40 -4.93 -9.68
C ARG A 101 -5.19 -6.23 -9.76
N GLU A 102 -6.43 -6.10 -10.17
CA GLU A 102 -7.33 -7.16 -10.59
C GLU A 102 -8.14 -6.67 -11.80
N LEU A 103 -8.92 -7.55 -12.43
CA LEU A 103 -9.76 -7.16 -13.56
C LEU A 103 -10.67 -5.97 -13.18
N HIS A 104 -10.58 -4.87 -13.94
CA HIS A 104 -11.31 -3.62 -13.70
C HIS A 104 -11.02 -2.91 -12.36
N VAL A 105 -9.87 -3.22 -11.73
CA VAL A 105 -9.44 -2.66 -10.45
C VAL A 105 -7.95 -2.37 -10.50
N VAL A 106 -7.58 -1.10 -10.28
CA VAL A 106 -6.20 -0.65 -10.11
C VAL A 106 -6.14 0.17 -8.82
N ASN A 107 -5.27 -0.22 -7.90
CA ASN A 107 -5.13 0.38 -6.59
C ASN A 107 -3.66 0.64 -6.28
N ASP A 108 -3.39 1.69 -5.52
CA ASP A 108 -2.07 1.92 -4.97
C ASP A 108 -2.20 2.77 -3.70
N ALA A 109 -1.38 2.47 -2.69
CA ALA A 109 -1.49 3.07 -1.37
C ALA A 109 -0.14 3.07 -0.66
N GLY A 110 0.19 4.15 0.04
CA GLY A 110 1.48 4.24 0.70
C GLY A 110 1.69 5.49 1.55
N VAL A 111 2.90 5.58 2.10
CA VAL A 111 3.43 6.74 2.82
C VAL A 111 4.37 7.51 1.88
N VAL A 112 4.12 8.81 1.72
CA VAL A 112 4.97 9.74 0.97
C VAL A 112 5.81 10.53 1.96
N PHE A 113 7.13 10.37 1.90
CA PHE A 113 8.07 10.90 2.91
C PHE A 113 8.56 12.31 2.56
N THR A 114 7.64 13.27 2.54
CA THR A 114 7.97 14.71 2.43
C THR A 114 8.46 15.27 3.79
N LYS A 115 8.64 16.59 3.88
CA LYS A 115 8.91 17.27 5.17
C LYS A 115 7.80 17.01 6.20
N GLU A 116 6.55 16.94 5.75
CA GLU A 116 5.39 16.54 6.55
C GLU A 116 4.77 15.28 5.91
N PRO A 117 5.24 14.08 6.29
CA PRO A 117 4.82 12.85 5.64
C PRO A 117 3.32 12.64 5.72
N PHE A 118 2.74 12.17 4.61
CA PHE A 118 1.32 11.89 4.50
C PHE A 118 1.06 10.52 3.90
N ILE A 119 -0.15 10.01 4.11
CA ILE A 119 -0.62 8.74 3.57
C ILE A 119 -1.50 9.05 2.37
N LEU A 120 -1.23 8.39 1.26
CA LEU A 120 -2.03 8.47 0.05
C LEU A 120 -2.60 7.10 -0.27
N VAL A 121 -3.91 7.04 -0.48
CA VAL A 121 -4.62 5.81 -0.87
C VAL A 121 -5.50 6.12 -2.06
N ILE A 122 -5.27 5.45 -3.17
CA ILE A 122 -6.07 5.55 -4.39
C ILE A 122 -6.56 4.15 -4.73
N MET A 123 -7.87 3.97 -4.76
CA MET A 123 -8.50 2.70 -5.14
C MET A 123 -9.54 2.95 -6.22
N THR A 124 -9.66 2.02 -7.15
CA THR A 124 -10.64 2.11 -8.24
C THR A 124 -11.51 0.86 -8.31
N LYS A 125 -12.68 0.98 -8.93
CA LYS A 125 -13.60 -0.13 -9.16
C LYS A 125 -14.36 0.09 -10.46
N GLY A 126 -14.40 -0.93 -11.32
CA GLY A 126 -15.14 -0.89 -12.58
C GLY A 126 -14.48 0.00 -13.64
N VAL A 127 -13.15 0.14 -13.59
CA VAL A 127 -12.40 1.01 -14.51
C VAL A 127 -11.92 0.27 -15.75
N VAL A 128 -11.65 1.02 -16.82
CA VAL A 128 -10.79 0.56 -17.90
C VAL A 128 -9.34 0.72 -17.41
N GLU A 129 -8.60 -0.39 -17.34
CA GLU A 129 -7.26 -0.41 -16.71
C GLU A 129 -6.30 0.60 -17.33
N ARG A 130 -6.34 0.76 -18.65
CA ARG A 130 -5.51 1.75 -19.36
C ARG A 130 -5.82 3.19 -18.92
N GLU A 131 -7.09 3.51 -18.69
CA GLU A 131 -7.46 4.85 -18.22
C GLU A 131 -6.92 5.09 -16.81
N ALA A 132 -6.96 4.07 -15.94
CA ALA A 132 -6.35 4.15 -14.62
C ALA A 132 -4.83 4.35 -14.71
N ASP A 133 -4.14 3.63 -15.59
CA ASP A 133 -2.68 3.74 -15.77
C ASP A 133 -2.25 5.15 -16.19
N GLU A 134 -3.05 5.79 -17.06
CA GLU A 134 -2.78 7.15 -17.49
C GLU A 134 -3.22 8.21 -16.47
N PHE A 135 -4.17 7.87 -15.57
CA PHE A 135 -4.75 8.79 -14.60
C PHE A 135 -3.99 8.84 -13.28
N PHE A 136 -3.50 7.69 -12.78
CA PHE A 136 -2.85 7.59 -11.47
C PHE A 136 -1.69 8.59 -11.29
N PRO A 137 -0.70 8.67 -12.21
CA PRO A 137 0.42 9.60 -12.05
C PRO A 137 -0.04 11.06 -12.01
N LYS A 138 -1.04 11.42 -12.82
CA LYS A 138 -1.60 12.78 -12.88
C LYS A 138 -2.32 13.14 -11.58
N LEU A 139 -3.16 12.25 -11.08
CA LEU A 139 -3.88 12.46 -9.82
C LEU A 139 -2.89 12.56 -8.64
N THR A 140 -1.92 11.66 -8.57
CA THR A 140 -0.92 11.68 -7.50
C THR A 140 -0.13 12.98 -7.50
N LYS A 141 0.26 13.48 -8.69
CA LYS A 141 0.93 14.78 -8.79
C LYS A 141 0.08 15.93 -8.24
N VAL A 142 -1.19 16.00 -8.60
CA VAL A 142 -2.10 17.05 -8.10
C VAL A 142 -2.22 17.00 -6.57
N ILE A 143 -2.35 15.80 -6.00
CA ILE A 143 -2.44 15.63 -4.55
C ILE A 143 -1.12 16.03 -3.87
N TYR A 144 0.01 15.57 -4.39
CA TYR A 144 1.33 15.92 -3.86
C TYR A 144 1.57 17.43 -3.86
N ASP A 145 1.31 18.10 -4.98
CA ASP A 145 1.48 19.55 -5.10
C ASP A 145 0.58 20.28 -4.07
N GLY A 146 -0.66 19.80 -3.88
CA GLY A 146 -1.60 20.35 -2.90
C GLY A 146 -1.21 20.13 -1.43
N GLU A 147 -0.66 18.97 -1.09
CA GLU A 147 -0.20 18.65 0.27
C GLU A 147 1.12 19.34 0.63
N THR A 148 1.99 19.60 -0.34
CA THR A 148 3.32 20.20 -0.10
C THR A 148 3.37 21.71 -0.26
N SER A 149 2.32 22.33 -0.80
CA SER A 149 2.20 23.80 -0.90
C SER A 149 1.58 24.48 0.33
N LYS A 150 1.25 23.71 1.38
CA LYS A 150 0.72 24.22 2.65
C LYS A 150 1.83 24.85 3.51
#